data_AF-A0A7C3T1I7-F1
#
_entry.id   AF-A0A7C3T1I7-F1
#
_cell.length_a   1.000
_cell.length_b   1.000
_cell.length_c   1.000
_cell.angle_alpha   90.00
_cell.angle_beta   90.00
_cell.angle_gamma   90.00
#
_symmetry.space_group_name_H-M   'P 1'
#
loop_
_entity.id
_entity.type
_entity.pdbx_description
1 polymer ?
#
loop_
_entity_poly.entity_id
_entity_poly.type
_entity_poly.pdbx_seq_one_letter_code
_entity_poly.pdbx_strand_id
1 'polypeptide(L)'
;MVEVEKLREIAREVISRDDVRQLIGYRQGTYGFRARPAFITSPEEVDQLIFSPACVNNLATYLTLEEKLPVPRGQEPDLRKVAVMVKGCDSRALVQQMEEKAYERDRIVVLGIPCTGVVDMDKVEERFPNVLSRGEIALEG
;
A
#
# COMPACT_ATOMS: atom_id res chain seq x y z
N MET A 1 8.49 -13.34 -9.89
CA MET A 1 7.50 -12.72 -8.99
C MET A 1 8.23 -12.37 -7.70
N VAL A 2 7.76 -11.41 -6.91
CA VAL A 2 8.50 -11.00 -5.69
C VAL A 2 8.27 -12.00 -4.58
N GLU A 3 9.34 -12.42 -3.91
CA GLU A 3 9.29 -13.20 -2.68
C GLU A 3 8.69 -12.35 -1.56
N VAL A 4 7.52 -12.74 -1.05
CA VAL A 4 6.75 -11.95 -0.08
C VAL A 4 7.50 -11.84 1.25
N GLU A 5 8.24 -12.89 1.63
CA GLU A 5 9.05 -12.93 2.85
C GLU A 5 10.15 -11.86 2.81
N LYS A 6 10.84 -11.73 1.67
CA LYS A 6 11.87 -10.69 1.46
C LYS A 6 11.26 -9.29 1.45
N LEU A 7 10.08 -9.13 0.85
CA LEU A 7 9.34 -7.88 0.90
C LEU A 7 9.01 -7.49 2.35
N ARG A 8 8.54 -8.45 3.15
CA ARG A 8 8.21 -8.25 4.57
C ARG A 8 9.44 -7.94 5.40
N GLU A 9 10.56 -8.61 5.15
CA GLU A 9 11.84 -8.32 5.80
C GLU A 9 12.25 -6.85 5.60
N ILE A 10 12.30 -6.39 4.34
CA ILE A 10 12.63 -5.00 4.00
C ILE A 10 11.60 -4.02 4.60
N ALA A 11 10.31 -4.35 4.51
CA ALA A 11 9.26 -3.51 5.09
C ALA A 11 9.40 -3.37 6.62
N ARG A 12 9.79 -4.46 7.30
CA ARG A 12 10.05 -4.47 8.74
C ARG A 12 11.25 -3.62 9.10
N GLU A 13 12.33 -3.71 8.35
CA GLU A 13 13.49 -2.83 8.52
C GLU A 13 13.11 -1.35 8.35
N VAL A 14 12.31 -1.02 7.33
CA VAL A 14 11.92 0.36 7.03
C VAL A 14 11.02 0.94 8.13
N ILE A 15 9.99 0.23 8.58
CA ILE A 15 9.07 0.73 9.61
C ILE A 15 9.71 0.75 11.01
N SER A 16 10.79 -0.01 11.23
CA SER A 16 11.55 0.02 12.48
C SER A 16 12.46 1.25 12.61
N ARG A 17 12.62 2.04 11.54
CA ARG A 17 13.39 3.28 11.58
C ARG A 17 12.62 4.37 12.31
N ASP A 18 13.30 5.14 13.15
CA ASP A 18 12.72 6.27 13.88
C ASP A 18 12.26 7.40 12.95
N ASP A 19 12.84 7.51 11.75
CA ASP A 19 12.51 8.53 10.76
C ASP A 19 11.31 8.19 9.88
N VAL A 20 10.66 7.04 10.08
CA VAL A 20 9.49 6.59 9.32
C VAL A 20 8.28 6.45 10.25
N ARG A 21 7.17 7.13 9.95
CA ARG A 21 5.93 7.00 10.74
C ARG A 21 4.99 5.91 10.27
N GLN A 22 5.04 5.58 8.99
CA GLN A 22 4.07 4.69 8.37
C GLN A 22 4.62 4.11 7.07
N LEU A 23 4.21 2.89 6.74
CA LEU A 23 4.44 2.24 5.46
C LEU A 23 3.10 1.93 4.78
N ILE A 24 2.93 2.44 3.56
CA ILE A 24 1.77 2.19 2.70
C ILE A 24 2.08 1.00 1.81
N GLY A 25 1.34 -0.10 2.00
CA GLY A 25 1.50 -1.35 1.27
C GLY A 25 0.19 -1.94 0.79
N TYR A 26 0.19 -3.21 0.44
CA TYR A 26 -1.04 -3.94 0.09
C TYR A 26 -1.35 -5.00 1.15
N ARG A 27 -2.63 -5.20 1.44
CA ARG A 27 -3.14 -6.33 2.22
C ARG A 27 -4.30 -6.99 1.50
N GLN A 28 -4.70 -8.17 1.99
CA GLN A 28 -5.88 -8.87 1.51
C GLN A 28 -7.11 -7.96 1.64
N GLY A 29 -7.87 -7.84 0.56
CA GLY A 29 -9.15 -7.13 0.55
C GLY A 29 -10.24 -7.90 1.28
N THR A 30 -11.31 -7.20 1.62
CA THR A 30 -12.46 -7.78 2.31
C THR A 30 -13.31 -8.68 1.41
N TYR A 31 -13.14 -8.58 0.08
CA TYR A 31 -13.96 -9.28 -0.91
C TYR A 31 -13.10 -9.94 -1.99
N GLY A 32 -13.40 -11.20 -2.27
CA GLY A 32 -12.80 -11.95 -3.37
C GLY A 32 -11.28 -11.96 -3.35
N PHE A 33 -10.68 -12.02 -4.55
CA PHE A 33 -9.23 -11.94 -4.74
C PHE A 33 -8.69 -10.50 -4.77
N ARG A 34 -9.43 -9.50 -4.27
CA ARG A 34 -8.98 -8.10 -4.32
C ARG A 34 -7.89 -7.85 -3.30
N ALA A 35 -6.90 -7.05 -3.68
CA ALA A 35 -5.98 -6.42 -2.74
C ALA A 35 -6.46 -4.99 -2.42
N ARG A 36 -6.20 -4.52 -1.20
CA ARG A 36 -6.47 -3.14 -0.77
C ARG A 36 -5.22 -2.49 -0.19
N PRO A 37 -5.14 -1.16 -0.13
CA PRO A 37 -4.10 -0.48 0.61
C PRO A 37 -4.09 -0.89 2.08
N ALA A 38 -2.88 -1.03 2.62
CA ALA A 38 -2.57 -1.25 4.01
C ALA A 38 -1.73 -0.05 4.50
N PHE A 39 -2.01 0.39 5.72
CA PHE A 39 -1.28 1.46 6.39
C PHE A 39 -0.65 0.83 7.63
N ILE A 40 0.64 0.57 7.55
CA ILE A 40 1.41 -0.16 8.56
C ILE A 40 2.11 0.88 9.43
N THR A 41 1.84 0.87 10.73
CA THR A 41 2.46 1.81 11.68
C THR A 41 3.42 1.14 12.65
N SER A 42 3.43 -0.20 12.65
CA SER A 42 4.23 -1.00 13.56
C SER A 42 4.87 -2.21 12.85
N PRO A 43 6.07 -2.67 13.27
CA PRO A 43 6.75 -3.83 12.69
C PRO A 43 5.94 -5.13 12.70
N GLU A 44 5.01 -5.28 13.65
CA GLU A 44 4.17 -6.46 13.84
C GLU A 44 3.07 -6.54 12.78
N GLU A 45 2.63 -5.40 12.25
CA GLU A 45 1.60 -5.34 11.21
C GLU A 45 2.13 -5.74 9.82
N VAL A 46 3.44 -5.82 9.64
CA VAL A 46 4.11 -6.13 8.36
C VAL A 46 3.69 -7.50 7.80
N ASP A 47 3.31 -8.45 8.64
CA ASP A 47 2.86 -9.78 8.19
C ASP A 47 1.51 -9.73 7.45
N GLN A 48 0.77 -8.62 7.54
CA GLN A 48 -0.42 -8.37 6.73
C GLN A 48 -0.08 -7.99 5.29
N LEU A 49 1.17 -7.63 4.99
CA LEU A 49 1.58 -7.21 3.67
C LEU A 49 1.58 -8.39 2.70
N ILE A 50 0.98 -8.17 1.54
CA ILE A 50 0.96 -9.11 0.43
C ILE A 50 1.48 -8.42 -0.83
N PHE A 51 1.95 -9.21 -1.78
CA PHE A 51 2.10 -8.75 -3.15
C PHE A 51 1.68 -9.85 -4.10
N SER A 52 0.70 -9.56 -4.93
CA SER A 52 0.18 -10.48 -5.95
C SER A 52 -0.25 -9.69 -7.18
N PRO A 53 -0.52 -10.35 -8.32
CA PRO A 53 -1.05 -9.67 -9.51
C PRO A 53 -2.39 -8.95 -9.31
N ALA A 54 -3.10 -9.22 -8.21
CA ALA A 54 -4.32 -8.50 -7.83
C ALA A 54 -4.06 -7.13 -7.16
N CYS A 55 -2.80 -6.78 -6.89
CA CYS A 55 -2.36 -5.48 -6.36
C CYS A 55 -2.42 -4.37 -7.43
N VAL A 56 -3.63 -4.10 -7.94
CA VAL A 56 -3.88 -3.14 -9.04
C VAL A 56 -3.83 -1.68 -8.60
N ASN A 57 -4.14 -1.38 -7.34
CA ASN A 57 -4.26 0.00 -6.85
C ASN A 57 -2.94 0.76 -6.95
N ASN A 58 -2.98 2.04 -7.27
CA ASN A 58 -1.81 2.92 -7.20
C ASN A 58 -1.65 3.43 -5.76
N LEU A 59 -0.62 3.01 -5.05
CA LEU A 59 -0.41 3.44 -3.66
C LEU A 59 0.13 4.88 -3.54
N ALA A 60 0.72 5.44 -4.59
CA ALA A 60 1.24 6.82 -4.57
C ALA A 60 0.14 7.86 -4.35
N THR A 61 -1.12 7.56 -4.69
CA THR A 61 -2.25 8.48 -4.44
C THR A 61 -2.54 8.68 -2.95
N TYR A 62 -2.08 7.77 -2.08
CA TYR A 62 -2.33 7.86 -0.65
C TYR A 62 -1.32 8.74 0.09
N LEU A 63 -0.15 9.02 -0.51
CA LEU A 63 0.84 9.94 0.07
C LEU A 63 0.26 11.35 0.27
N THR A 64 -0.48 11.84 -0.72
CA THR A 64 -1.07 13.19 -0.67
C THR A 64 -2.21 13.30 0.35
N LEU A 65 -2.88 12.18 0.67
CA LEU A 65 -3.90 12.12 1.71
C LEU A 65 -3.24 12.19 3.09
N GLU A 66 -2.18 11.42 3.30
CA GLU A 66 -1.44 11.36 4.57
C GLU A 66 -0.77 12.69 4.94
N GLU A 67 -0.30 13.47 3.96
CA GLU A 67 0.30 14.79 4.19
C GLU A 67 -0.72 15.89 4.52
N LYS A 68 -2.00 15.68 4.17
CA LYS A 68 -3.08 16.67 4.34
C LYS A 68 -4.00 16.37 5.53
N LEU A 69 -3.67 15.36 6.35
CA LEU A 69 -4.48 15.02 7.51
C LEU A 69 -4.49 16.19 8.52
N PRO A 70 -5.65 16.56 9.08
CA PRO A 70 -5.75 17.64 10.04
C PRO A 70 -4.98 17.27 11.32
N VAL A 71 -4.05 18.13 11.72
CA VAL A 71 -3.33 17.97 12.98
C VAL A 71 -4.31 18.15 14.15
N PRO A 72 -4.41 17.19 15.09
CA PRO A 72 -5.24 17.34 16.27
C PRO A 72 -4.87 18.61 17.04
N ARG A 73 -5.88 19.31 17.60
CA ARG A 73 -5.66 20.55 18.37
C ARG A 73 -4.66 20.29 19.51
N GLY A 74 -3.56 21.03 19.50
CA GLY A 74 -2.51 20.95 20.54
C GLY A 74 -1.39 19.96 20.27
N GLN A 75 -1.32 19.34 19.08
CA GLN A 75 -0.19 18.52 18.65
C GLN A 75 0.58 19.22 17.52
N GLU A 76 1.87 18.92 17.44
CA GLU A 76 2.68 19.29 16.28
C GLU A 76 2.47 18.27 15.15
N PRO A 77 2.52 18.70 13.87
CA PRO A 77 2.45 17.79 12.75
C PRO A 77 3.57 16.75 12.81
N ASP A 78 3.24 15.48 12.62
CA ASP A 78 4.25 14.43 12.51
C ASP A 78 4.96 14.54 11.17
N LEU A 79 6.18 15.03 11.23
CA LEU A 79 7.04 15.32 10.09
C LEU A 79 7.89 14.11 9.65
N ARG A 80 7.76 12.95 10.31
CA ARG A 80 8.48 11.74 9.90
C ARG A 80 8.03 11.26 8.52
N LYS A 81 8.91 10.51 7.87
CA LYS A 81 8.73 10.08 6.49
C LYS A 81 7.62 9.04 6.36
N VAL A 82 6.99 9.02 5.21
CA VAL A 82 6.05 7.97 4.82
C VAL A 82 6.73 7.04 3.82
N ALA A 83 6.79 5.76 4.15
CA ALA A 83 7.25 4.73 3.24
C ALA A 83 6.10 4.28 2.32
N VAL A 84 6.39 3.98 1.07
CA VAL A 84 5.38 3.51 0.10
C VAL A 84 5.92 2.40 -0.79
N MET A 85 5.13 1.36 -0.98
CA MET A 85 5.36 0.30 -1.95
C MET A 85 4.97 0.77 -3.36
N VAL A 86 5.92 0.77 -4.29
CA VAL A 86 5.74 1.34 -5.64
C VAL A 86 6.02 0.31 -6.72
N LYS A 87 5.03 0.06 -7.58
CA LYS A 87 5.20 -0.71 -8.81
C LYS A 87 5.84 0.17 -9.89
N GLY A 88 6.47 -0.43 -10.88
CA GLY A 88 7.07 0.33 -12.00
C GLY A 88 6.08 1.28 -12.70
N CYS A 89 4.82 0.88 -12.88
CA CYS A 89 3.77 1.74 -13.43
C CYS A 89 3.39 2.92 -12.51
N ASP A 90 3.41 2.71 -11.20
CA ASP A 90 3.02 3.71 -10.19
C ASP A 90 4.11 4.79 -10.02
N SER A 91 5.36 4.47 -10.35
CA SER A 91 6.50 5.40 -10.24
C SER A 91 6.27 6.72 -10.98
N ARG A 92 5.57 6.70 -12.12
CA ARG A 92 5.23 7.91 -12.88
C ARG A 92 4.33 8.86 -12.10
N ALA A 93 3.35 8.31 -11.37
CA ALA A 93 2.46 9.10 -10.52
C ALA A 93 3.23 9.74 -9.37
N LEU A 94 4.15 8.99 -8.74
CA LEU A 94 5.01 9.50 -7.68
C LEU A 94 5.87 10.68 -8.18
N VAL A 95 6.49 10.55 -9.35
CA VAL A 95 7.28 11.64 -9.96
C VAL A 95 6.42 12.87 -10.26
N GLN A 96 5.25 12.68 -10.88
CA GLN A 96 4.34 13.79 -11.19
C GLN A 96 3.90 14.54 -9.93
N GLN A 97 3.55 13.81 -8.86
CA GLN A 97 3.16 14.40 -7.58
C GLN A 97 4.30 15.22 -6.94
N MET A 98 5.55 14.77 -7.07
CA MET A 98 6.72 15.52 -6.59
C MET A 98 6.93 16.81 -7.40
N GLU A 99 6.81 16.75 -8.74
CA GLU A 99 6.93 17.94 -9.60
C GLU A 99 5.82 18.97 -9.32
N GLU A 100 4.61 18.49 -9.01
CA GLU A 100 3.49 19.33 -8.58
C GLU A 100 3.59 19.81 -7.12
N LYS A 101 4.68 19.49 -6.42
CA LYS A 101 4.93 19.85 -5.02
C LYS A 101 3.83 19.39 -4.07
N ALA A 102 3.24 18.23 -4.35
CA ALA A 102 2.23 17.65 -3.47
C ALA A 102 2.85 17.19 -2.13
N TYR A 103 4.15 16.85 -2.15
CA TYR A 103 4.98 16.54 -0.99
C TYR A 103 6.46 16.70 -1.36
N GLU A 104 7.30 16.90 -0.36
CA GLU A 104 8.75 17.00 -0.55
C GLU A 104 9.38 15.61 -0.68
N ARG A 105 10.42 15.49 -1.50
CA ARG A 105 11.08 14.19 -1.78
C ARG A 105 11.74 13.58 -0.55
N ASP A 106 12.20 14.41 0.38
CA ASP A 106 12.81 13.98 1.64
C ASP A 106 11.79 13.42 2.64
N ARG A 107 10.48 13.66 2.44
CA ARG A 107 9.38 13.13 3.26
C ARG A 107 8.96 11.70 2.89
N ILE A 108 9.54 11.12 1.84
CA ILE A 108 9.11 9.80 1.35
C ILE A 108 10.24 8.78 1.29
N VAL A 109 9.90 7.52 1.57
CA VAL A 109 10.78 6.35 1.36
C VAL A 109 10.11 5.42 0.36
N VAL A 110 10.78 5.08 -0.73
CA VAL A 110 10.19 4.28 -1.80
C VAL A 110 10.69 2.84 -1.75
N LEU A 111 9.77 1.89 -1.57
CA LEU A 111 10.02 0.46 -1.70
C LEU A 111 9.62 0.03 -3.12
N GLY A 112 10.60 -0.06 -4.02
CA GLY A 112 10.37 -0.47 -5.39
C GLY A 112 10.07 -1.96 -5.52
N ILE A 113 9.04 -2.30 -6.30
CA ILE A 113 8.61 -3.68 -6.52
C ILE A 113 8.81 -4.07 -8.00
N PRO A 114 9.63 -5.09 -8.30
CA PRO A 114 9.77 -5.60 -9.67
C PRO A 114 8.51 -6.38 -10.06
N CYS A 115 7.52 -5.63 -10.54
CA CYS A 115 6.22 -6.11 -10.99
C CYS A 115 6.28 -6.50 -12.47
N THR A 116 5.80 -7.70 -12.80
CA THR A 116 5.71 -8.22 -14.18
C THR A 116 4.36 -7.94 -14.86
N GLY A 117 3.48 -7.19 -14.18
CA GLY A 117 2.12 -6.92 -14.63
C GLY A 117 1.08 -7.17 -13.53
N VAL A 118 -0.11 -6.63 -13.74
CA VAL A 118 -1.28 -6.81 -12.88
C VAL A 118 -2.43 -7.42 -13.69
N VAL A 119 -3.37 -8.04 -13.00
CA VAL A 119 -4.51 -8.71 -13.62
C VAL A 119 -5.72 -7.78 -13.67
N ASP A 120 -6.43 -7.82 -14.79
CA ASP A 120 -7.72 -7.16 -14.97
C ASP A 120 -8.81 -8.00 -14.29
N MET A 121 -9.31 -7.52 -13.16
CA MET A 121 -10.27 -8.26 -12.34
C MET A 121 -11.62 -8.47 -13.03
N ASP A 122 -12.01 -7.59 -13.96
CA ASP A 122 -13.27 -7.75 -14.70
C ASP A 122 -13.18 -8.95 -15.65
N LYS A 123 -12.02 -9.13 -16.30
CA LYS A 123 -11.75 -10.33 -17.12
C LYS A 123 -11.66 -11.61 -16.29
N VAL A 124 -11.22 -11.52 -15.03
CA VAL A 124 -11.18 -12.67 -14.12
C VAL A 124 -12.59 -13.08 -13.73
N GLU A 125 -13.46 -12.13 -13.40
CA GLU A 125 -14.87 -12.38 -13.10
C GLU A 125 -15.63 -12.98 -14.30
N GLU A 126 -15.36 -12.49 -15.52
CA GLU A 126 -15.95 -13.04 -16.74
C GLU A 126 -15.58 -14.52 -16.96
N ARG A 127 -14.32 -14.89 -16.65
CA ARG A 127 -13.83 -16.27 -16.80
C ARG A 127 -14.16 -17.17 -15.62
N PHE A 128 -14.27 -16.60 -14.43
CA PHE A 128 -14.52 -17.29 -13.17
C PHE A 128 -15.63 -16.54 -12.42
N PRO A 129 -16.91 -16.91 -12.61
CA PRO A 129 -18.00 -16.18 -11.97
C PRO A 129 -17.95 -16.28 -10.44
N ASN A 130 -18.33 -15.21 -9.76
CA ASN A 130 -18.40 -15.01 -8.31
C ASN A 130 -17.07 -14.84 -7.57
N VAL A 131 -15.94 -14.69 -8.26
CA VAL A 131 -14.62 -14.48 -7.64
C VAL A 131 -14.44 -13.08 -7.03
N LEU A 132 -15.31 -12.13 -7.39
CA LEU A 132 -15.43 -10.79 -6.81
C LEU A 132 -16.66 -10.61 -5.91
N SER A 133 -17.48 -11.66 -5.75
CA SER A 133 -18.73 -11.58 -5.00
C SER A 133 -18.51 -11.32 -3.50
N ARG A 134 -19.49 -10.63 -2.90
CA ARG A 134 -19.53 -10.32 -1.46
C ARG A 134 -20.05 -11.54 -0.70
N GLY A 135 -19.19 -12.17 0.11
CA GLY A 135 -19.61 -13.17 1.09
C GLY A 135 -19.96 -12.53 2.44
N GLU A 136 -21.05 -12.97 3.06
CA GLU A 136 -21.38 -12.64 4.45
C GLU A 136 -20.73 -13.66 5.38
N ILE A 137 -20.23 -13.20 6.53
CA ILE A 137 -19.79 -14.10 7.61
C ILE A 137 -21.05 -14.47 8.39
N ALA A 138 -21.58 -15.67 8.15
CA ALA A 138 -22.47 -16.32 9.11
C ALA A 138 -21.59 -17.05 10.13
N LEU A 139 -21.66 -16.62 11.39
CA LEU A 139 -21.24 -17.46 12.50
C LEU A 139 -22.37 -18.48 12.71
N GLU A 140 -22.20 -19.69 12.18
CA GLU A 140 -23.04 -20.81 12.58
C GLU A 140 -22.63 -21.19 14.00
N GLY A 141 -23.51 -20.90 14.97
CA GLY A 141 -23.45 -21.39 16.34
C GLY A 141 -24.31 -22.64 16.50
#